data_AF-A0AA42U104-F1
#
_entry.id   AF-A0AA42U104-F1
#
_cell.length_a   1.000
_cell.length_b   1.000
_cell.length_c   1.000
_cell.angle_alpha   90.00
_cell.angle_beta   90.00
_cell.angle_gamma   90.00
#
_symmetry.space_group_name_H-M   'P 1'
#
loop_
_entity.id
_entity.type
_entity.pdbx_description
1 polymer ?
#
loop_
_entity_poly.entity_id
_entity_poly.type
_entity_poly.pdbx_seq_one_letter_code
_entity_poly.pdbx_strand_id
1 'polypeptide(L)'
;MDRFKKAVELSFRIRPAGIALAAVYALSCLGSRQFSLDQFFLPAGIRAAALLIVPTRLWPYLLLGEYAYFATLRIPMIDTYGLDWVILASTLLMPMAMLVVYLHRMRMPSEAATGLWLLSLSFCTALFVPGLNLGISYVLWSNPPPSNLLDAVDRTIFGHFAAIITLVPLAFLWSRRQADPGWSDRFVAPTASAILVMLVLGLSMQLTSAGAHTTRTHMVLLAALPAIALTFMHGWRGAAIAIPLLNLPLHGATPSTGLPSSFDLGTFATQQNMAVMSVALLALGSSISYHHQRARSRGLAEATTLRLARGSHQTSERELRERAVHLKHLGEGMDSSLSEMVSWLKSQGHHAVANSLQHASSVHSRLFREQASLVYPTGLEQVGLYIALQAGGACEIWNNTHRVIPPRLAGNPCLLTVDLQLAIYRSLIEAVSLLLELETGQVCVRARSGRAGKRRGIVAVVSLLDRGCTLSTRTTHQAIERLAGRMLAYGGAVHCRGNRLRLVLHEPITHASPAAA
;
A
#
# COMPACT_ATOMS: atom_id res chain seq x y z
N MET A 1 11.77 6.38 31.72
CA MET A 1 12.05 5.47 32.86
C MET A 1 10.84 4.62 33.26
N ASP A 2 9.59 5.05 33.05
CA ASP A 2 8.40 4.23 33.39
C ASP A 2 8.20 2.94 32.57
N ARG A 3 8.71 2.88 31.33
CA ARG A 3 8.75 1.62 30.56
C ARG A 3 9.73 0.59 31.13
N PHE A 4 10.78 1.03 31.84
CA PHE A 4 11.73 0.14 32.50
C PHE A 4 11.13 -0.48 33.77
N LYS A 5 10.38 0.31 34.56
CA LYS A 5 9.67 -0.21 35.74
C LYS A 5 8.66 -1.31 35.39
N LYS A 6 7.88 -1.12 34.30
CA LYS A 6 6.95 -2.16 33.79
C LYS A 6 7.63 -3.37 33.14
N ALA A 7 8.91 -3.28 32.78
CA ALA A 7 9.68 -4.42 32.27
C ALA A 7 10.34 -5.24 33.39
N VAL A 8 10.54 -4.63 34.56
CA VAL A 8 11.24 -5.21 35.73
C VAL A 8 10.27 -5.71 36.82
N GLU A 9 8.97 -5.44 36.72
CA GLU A 9 7.93 -6.21 37.46
C GLU A 9 7.83 -7.65 36.91
N LEU A 10 8.91 -8.40 37.11
CA LEU A 10 9.00 -9.84 37.04
C LEU A 10 8.17 -10.42 38.18
N SER A 11 6.85 -10.46 37.99
CA SER A 11 6.06 -11.50 38.64
C SER A 11 6.48 -12.84 38.05
N PHE A 12 7.53 -13.43 38.62
CA PHE A 12 7.98 -14.81 38.39
C PHE A 12 6.92 -15.79 38.90
N ARG A 13 5.71 -15.75 38.32
CA ARG A 13 4.81 -16.91 38.38
C ARG A 13 5.39 -17.93 37.40
N ILE A 14 6.07 -18.93 37.95
CA ILE A 14 6.55 -20.10 37.20
C ILE A 14 5.32 -20.72 36.53
N ARG A 15 5.18 -20.48 35.23
CA ARG A 15 4.10 -21.09 34.44
C ARG A 15 4.65 -22.40 33.89
N PRO A 16 3.93 -23.54 34.00
CA PRO A 16 4.38 -24.81 33.43
C PRO A 16 4.63 -24.70 31.92
N ALA A 17 3.86 -23.84 31.24
CA ALA A 17 4.07 -23.51 29.83
C ALA A 17 5.45 -22.88 29.52
N GLY A 18 6.04 -22.12 30.46
CA GLY A 18 7.36 -21.53 30.29
C GLY A 18 8.48 -22.57 30.42
N ILE A 19 8.33 -23.53 31.33
CA ILE A 19 9.28 -24.66 31.47
C ILE A 19 9.21 -25.56 30.24
N ALA A 20 8.00 -25.85 29.75
CA ALA A 20 7.83 -26.60 28.50
C ALA A 20 8.50 -25.88 27.31
N LEU A 21 8.38 -24.55 27.22
CA LEU A 21 9.06 -23.76 26.21
C LEU A 21 10.59 -23.87 26.31
N ALA A 22 11.14 -23.80 27.53
CA ALA A 22 12.59 -23.98 27.77
C ALA A 22 13.07 -25.36 27.32
N ALA A 23 12.32 -26.42 27.65
CA ALA A 23 12.62 -27.79 27.27
C ALA A 23 12.55 -28.00 25.74
N VAL A 24 11.48 -27.51 25.09
CA VAL A 24 11.33 -27.59 23.63
C VAL A 24 12.46 -26.84 22.92
N TYR A 25 12.83 -25.66 23.43
CA TYR A 25 13.95 -24.89 22.89
C TYR A 25 15.28 -25.66 23.02
N ALA A 26 15.59 -26.18 24.21
CA ALA A 26 16.81 -26.95 24.45
C ALA A 26 16.88 -28.22 23.56
N LEU A 27 15.77 -28.97 23.47
CA LEU A 27 15.67 -30.15 22.59
C LEU A 27 15.83 -29.79 21.11
N SER A 28 15.27 -28.66 20.67
CA SER A 28 15.44 -28.16 19.30
C SER A 28 16.90 -27.85 19.00
N CYS A 29 17.60 -27.19 19.92
CA CYS A 29 19.03 -26.90 19.80
C CYS A 29 19.87 -28.19 19.78
N LEU A 30 19.60 -29.15 20.69
CA LEU A 30 20.28 -30.44 20.73
C LEU A 30 20.07 -31.26 19.45
N GLY A 31 18.83 -31.36 18.97
CA GLY A 31 18.52 -32.05 17.72
C GLY A 31 19.20 -31.39 16.53
N SER A 32 19.16 -30.06 16.45
CA SER A 32 19.81 -29.31 15.37
C SER A 32 21.33 -29.43 15.35
N ARG A 33 21.95 -29.66 16.52
CA ARG A 33 23.40 -29.83 16.64
C ARG A 33 23.90 -31.08 15.92
N GLN A 34 23.13 -32.18 15.93
CA GLN A 34 23.48 -33.42 15.23
C GLN A 34 23.60 -33.22 13.71
N PHE A 35 22.86 -32.25 13.18
CA PHE A 35 22.89 -31.90 11.77
C PHE A 35 23.80 -30.70 11.49
N SER A 36 24.42 -30.06 12.48
CA SER A 36 25.18 -28.82 12.26
C SER A 36 26.60 -29.08 11.79
N LEU A 37 27.07 -28.24 10.87
CA LEU A 37 28.46 -28.15 10.42
C LEU A 37 29.02 -26.77 10.77
N ASP A 38 30.35 -26.60 10.74
CA ASP A 38 30.96 -25.27 10.92
C ASP A 38 30.45 -24.26 9.89
N GLN A 39 30.16 -24.74 8.68
CA GLN A 39 29.66 -23.95 7.56
C GLN A 39 28.15 -23.66 7.64
N PHE A 40 27.40 -24.29 8.54
CA PHE A 40 25.97 -24.05 8.75
C PHE A 40 25.55 -24.43 10.18
N PHE A 41 25.65 -23.46 11.09
CA PHE A 41 25.42 -23.68 12.52
C PHE A 41 23.95 -23.43 12.90
N LEU A 42 23.12 -24.45 12.68
CA LEU A 42 21.66 -24.39 12.82
C LEU A 42 21.15 -23.87 14.19
N PRO A 43 21.78 -24.20 15.36
CA PRO A 43 21.38 -23.65 16.65
C PRO A 43 21.37 -22.11 16.70
N ALA A 44 22.25 -21.42 15.95
CA ALA A 44 22.24 -19.96 15.92
C ALA A 44 20.99 -19.39 15.21
N GLY A 45 20.55 -20.04 14.14
CA GLY A 45 19.30 -19.68 13.47
C GLY A 45 18.08 -19.94 14.36
N ILE A 46 18.05 -21.07 15.09
CA ILE A 46 16.98 -21.40 16.05
C ILE A 46 16.93 -20.37 17.18
N ARG A 47 18.08 -19.98 17.73
CA ARG A 47 18.18 -18.94 18.77
C ARG A 47 17.56 -17.62 18.30
N ALA A 48 17.98 -17.12 17.13
CA ALA A 48 17.47 -15.88 16.57
C ALA A 48 15.97 -15.96 16.22
N ALA A 49 15.52 -17.09 15.66
CA ALA A 49 14.11 -17.36 15.36
C ALA A 49 13.24 -17.40 16.62
N ALA A 50 13.67 -18.12 17.66
CA ALA A 50 12.96 -18.22 18.94
C ALA A 50 12.81 -16.84 19.58
N LEU A 51 13.89 -16.04 19.58
CA LEU A 51 13.87 -14.66 20.06
C LEU A 51 12.96 -13.74 19.26
N LEU A 52 12.56 -14.07 18.03
CA LEU A 52 11.59 -13.31 17.21
C LEU A 52 10.15 -13.78 17.38
N ILE A 53 9.92 -15.08 17.56
CA ILE A 53 8.58 -15.66 17.71
C ILE A 53 8.06 -15.44 19.14
N VAL A 54 8.91 -15.64 20.14
CA VAL A 54 8.52 -15.61 21.55
C VAL A 54 8.40 -14.16 22.04
N PRO A 55 7.34 -13.81 22.79
CA PRO A 55 7.21 -12.48 23.39
C PRO A 55 8.31 -12.22 24.43
N THR A 56 8.76 -10.98 24.57
CA THR A 56 9.89 -10.59 25.44
C THR A 56 9.71 -11.00 26.91
N ARG A 57 8.46 -11.12 27.37
CA ARG A 57 8.12 -11.58 28.74
C ARG A 57 8.54 -13.02 29.03
N LEU A 58 8.68 -13.86 28.00
CA LEU A 58 9.05 -15.28 28.12
C LEU A 58 10.53 -15.55 27.81
N TRP A 59 11.31 -14.52 27.47
CA TRP A 59 12.74 -14.65 27.20
C TRP A 59 13.55 -15.27 28.34
N PRO A 60 13.25 -15.03 29.65
CA PRO A 60 13.96 -15.72 30.73
C PRO A 60 13.86 -17.25 30.65
N TYR A 61 12.76 -17.81 30.13
CA TYR A 61 12.62 -19.25 29.93
C TYR A 61 13.49 -19.76 28.77
N LEU A 62 13.66 -18.96 27.70
CA LEU A 62 14.61 -19.29 26.63
C LEU A 62 16.06 -19.27 27.13
N LEU A 63 16.39 -18.32 28.02
CA LEU A 63 17.71 -18.25 28.67
C LEU A 63 17.99 -19.53 29.49
N LEU A 64 17.00 -19.99 30.25
CA LEU A 64 17.10 -21.24 31.01
C LEU A 64 17.34 -22.46 30.10
N GLY A 65 16.60 -22.55 28.99
CA GLY A 65 16.79 -23.61 28.00
C GLY A 65 18.18 -23.55 27.32
N GLU A 66 18.70 -22.36 27.07
CA GLU A 66 20.05 -22.18 26.54
C GLU A 66 21.12 -22.65 27.51
N TYR A 67 20.98 -22.35 28.81
CA TYR A 67 21.93 -22.83 29.82
C TYR A 67 21.93 -24.36 29.91
N ALA A 68 20.76 -24.99 29.83
CA ALA A 68 20.66 -26.45 29.77
C ALA A 68 21.36 -27.01 28.51
N TYR A 69 21.17 -26.38 27.35
CA TYR A 69 21.86 -26.75 26.12
C TYR A 69 23.38 -26.57 26.22
N PHE A 70 23.87 -25.41 26.67
CA PHE A 70 25.29 -25.14 26.81
C PHE A 70 25.99 -26.02 27.84
N ALA A 71 25.31 -26.41 28.93
CA ALA A 71 25.86 -27.35 29.90
C ALA A 71 26.31 -28.65 29.21
N THR A 72 25.50 -29.21 28.32
CA THR A 72 25.85 -30.45 27.60
C THR A 72 27.06 -30.32 26.69
N LEU A 73 27.29 -29.13 26.11
CA LEU A 73 28.37 -28.89 25.15
C LEU A 73 29.67 -28.38 25.77
N ARG A 74 29.58 -27.62 26.87
CA ARG A 74 30.72 -26.89 27.43
C ARG A 74 31.31 -27.50 28.69
N ILE A 75 30.54 -28.28 29.45
CA ILE A 75 31.08 -29.03 30.60
C ILE A 75 32.21 -29.99 30.17
N PRO A 76 32.12 -30.72 29.03
CA PRO A 76 33.22 -31.56 28.57
C PRO A 76 34.48 -30.79 28.13
N MET A 77 34.39 -29.46 27.98
CA MET A 77 35.48 -28.60 27.50
C MET A 77 36.22 -27.88 28.65
N ILE A 78 35.87 -28.18 29.91
CA ILE A 78 36.50 -27.57 31.10
C ILE A 78 38.01 -27.80 31.08
N ASP A 79 38.46 -29.01 30.72
CA ASP A 79 39.89 -29.35 30.71
C ASP A 79 40.68 -28.59 29.62
N THR A 80 40.01 -28.04 28.60
CA THR A 80 40.65 -27.36 27.46
C THR A 80 40.67 -25.83 27.61
N TYR A 81 39.59 -25.24 28.12
CA TYR A 81 39.41 -23.78 28.20
C TYR A 81 39.26 -23.23 29.62
N GLY A 82 39.18 -24.10 30.62
CA GLY A 82 38.98 -23.72 32.02
C GLY A 82 37.52 -23.42 32.37
N LEU A 83 37.25 -23.36 33.67
CA LEU A 83 35.92 -23.15 34.24
C LEU A 83 35.40 -21.72 33.97
N ASP A 84 36.29 -20.73 33.95
CA ASP A 84 35.96 -19.33 33.68
C ASP A 84 35.36 -19.14 32.27
N TRP A 85 35.89 -19.86 31.27
CA TRP A 85 35.36 -19.85 29.93
C TRP A 85 33.94 -20.42 29.88
N VAL A 86 33.70 -21.54 30.57
CA VAL A 86 32.37 -22.18 30.60
C VAL A 86 31.33 -21.23 31.20
N ILE A 87 31.66 -20.53 32.28
CA ILE A 87 30.75 -19.56 32.90
C ILE A 87 30.54 -18.35 31.99
N LEU A 88 31.62 -17.70 31.55
CA LEU A 88 31.53 -16.43 30.83
C LEU A 88 30.90 -16.61 29.43
N ALA A 89 31.33 -17.62 28.68
CA ALA A 89 30.76 -17.90 27.36
C ALA A 89 29.29 -18.34 27.46
N SER A 90 28.86 -18.99 28.55
CA SER A 90 27.46 -19.45 28.72
C SER A 90 26.54 -18.34 29.16
N THR A 91 26.98 -17.55 30.12
CA THR A 91 26.18 -16.45 30.65
C THR A 91 25.98 -15.32 29.66
N LEU A 92 26.97 -15.02 28.81
CA LEU A 92 27.00 -13.80 28.01
C LEU A 92 26.44 -13.94 26.58
N LEU A 93 26.45 -15.14 25.98
CA LEU A 93 26.05 -15.35 24.57
C LEU A 93 24.57 -15.03 24.30
N MET A 94 23.67 -15.58 25.13
CA MET A 94 22.22 -15.38 24.94
C MET A 94 21.79 -13.94 25.25
N PRO A 95 22.25 -13.28 26.34
CA PRO A 95 21.98 -11.86 26.55
C PRO A 95 22.41 -10.97 25.39
N MET A 96 23.53 -11.28 24.72
CA MET A 96 23.93 -10.54 23.51
C MET A 96 22.96 -10.74 22.36
N ALA A 97 22.52 -11.97 22.10
CA ALA A 97 21.50 -12.24 21.09
C ALA A 97 20.17 -11.53 21.42
N MET A 98 19.77 -11.56 22.70
CA MET A 98 18.60 -10.84 23.21
C MET A 98 18.71 -9.33 22.99
N LEU A 99 19.86 -8.74 23.30
CA LEU A 99 20.12 -7.30 23.12
C LEU A 99 19.99 -6.90 21.66
N VAL A 100 20.65 -7.63 20.75
CA VAL A 100 20.59 -7.34 19.30
C VAL A 100 19.15 -7.42 18.78
N VAL A 101 18.42 -8.49 19.11
CA VAL A 101 17.02 -8.67 18.69
C VAL A 101 16.12 -7.61 19.33
N TYR A 102 16.35 -7.25 20.59
CA TYR A 102 15.59 -6.22 21.29
C TYR A 102 15.74 -4.85 20.66
N LEU A 103 16.98 -4.45 20.35
CA LEU A 103 17.27 -3.18 19.67
C LEU A 103 16.62 -3.13 18.27
N HIS A 104 16.64 -4.24 17.54
CA HIS A 104 15.97 -4.33 16.23
C HIS A 104 14.44 -4.28 16.37
N ARG A 105 13.85 -4.94 17.38
CA ARG A 105 12.41 -4.89 17.68
C ARG A 105 11.94 -3.48 18.07
N MET A 106 12.81 -2.63 18.64
CA MET A 106 12.46 -1.23 18.92
C MET A 106 12.29 -0.39 17.65
N ARG A 107 12.93 -0.77 16.55
CA ARG A 107 12.92 -0.06 15.27
C ARG A 107 12.18 -0.87 14.20
N MET A 108 10.95 -1.30 14.49
CA MET A 108 10.15 -2.06 13.52
C MET A 108 9.87 -1.21 12.26
N PRO A 109 10.35 -1.62 11.07
CA PRO A 109 10.13 -0.86 9.85
C PRO A 109 8.74 -1.10 9.25
N SER A 110 8.40 -0.28 8.25
CA SER A 110 7.32 -0.56 7.31
C SER A 110 7.56 -1.88 6.54
N GLU A 111 6.51 -2.46 5.95
CA GLU A 111 6.63 -3.69 5.14
C GLU A 111 7.72 -3.58 4.06
N ALA A 112 7.82 -2.42 3.42
CA ALA A 112 8.83 -2.11 2.42
C ALA A 112 10.29 -2.31 2.89
N ALA A 113 10.61 -1.94 4.13
CA ALA A 113 11.97 -2.03 4.67
C ALA A 113 12.22 -3.31 5.47
N THR A 114 11.23 -4.22 5.51
CA THR A 114 11.30 -5.46 6.30
C THR A 114 12.43 -6.38 5.85
N GLY A 115 12.65 -6.54 4.53
CA GLY A 115 13.76 -7.37 4.02
C GLY A 115 15.13 -6.87 4.44
N LEU A 116 15.43 -5.57 4.27
CA LEU A 116 16.70 -4.97 4.72
C LEU A 116 16.87 -5.04 6.24
N TRP A 117 15.79 -4.86 7.00
CA TRP A 117 15.83 -4.99 8.45
C TRP A 117 16.13 -6.42 8.90
N LEU A 118 15.57 -7.44 8.22
CA LEU A 118 15.89 -8.85 8.47
C LEU A 118 17.35 -9.16 8.11
N LEU A 119 17.89 -8.56 7.04
CA LEU A 119 19.31 -8.67 6.68
C LEU A 119 20.21 -8.04 7.75
N SER A 120 19.90 -6.83 8.19
CA SER A 120 20.61 -6.14 9.28
C SER A 120 20.59 -6.98 10.56
N LEU A 121 19.43 -7.49 10.94
CA LEU A 121 19.27 -8.35 12.11
C LEU A 121 20.15 -9.61 11.98
N SER A 122 20.09 -10.28 10.83
CA SER A 122 20.85 -11.50 10.59
C SER A 122 22.35 -11.24 10.65
N PHE A 123 22.82 -10.16 10.03
CA PHE A 123 24.22 -9.76 10.03
C PHE A 123 24.71 -9.37 11.44
N CYS A 124 23.98 -8.52 12.16
CA CYS A 124 24.35 -8.12 13.52
C CYS A 124 24.38 -9.32 14.47
N THR A 125 23.39 -10.21 14.43
CA THR A 125 23.38 -11.40 15.29
C THR A 125 24.53 -12.36 14.92
N ALA A 126 24.82 -12.54 13.64
CA ALA A 126 25.92 -13.38 13.17
C ALA A 126 27.32 -12.78 13.45
N LEU A 127 27.43 -11.47 13.62
CA LEU A 127 28.70 -10.83 13.96
C LEU A 127 28.96 -10.80 15.47
N PHE A 128 27.99 -10.27 16.24
CA PHE A 128 28.21 -10.00 17.67
C PHE A 128 28.17 -11.26 18.54
N VAL A 129 27.30 -12.23 18.23
CA VAL A 129 27.14 -13.43 19.08
C VAL A 129 28.35 -14.36 18.99
N PRO A 130 28.74 -14.87 17.80
CA PRO A 130 29.94 -15.69 17.70
C PRO A 130 31.23 -14.87 17.89
N GLY A 131 31.26 -13.59 17.51
CA GLY A 131 32.43 -12.72 17.76
C GLY A 131 32.75 -12.60 19.25
N LEU A 132 31.73 -12.45 20.11
CA LEU A 132 31.91 -12.47 21.56
C LEU A 132 32.36 -13.84 22.07
N ASN A 133 31.79 -14.93 21.55
CA ASN A 133 32.24 -16.29 21.90
C ASN A 133 33.71 -16.53 21.54
N LEU A 134 34.11 -16.13 20.33
CA LEU A 134 35.48 -16.26 19.84
C LEU A 134 36.45 -15.37 20.61
N GLY A 135 36.06 -14.14 20.95
CA GLY A 135 36.86 -13.24 21.78
C GLY A 135 37.13 -13.81 23.17
N ILE A 136 36.10 -14.31 23.85
CA ILE A 136 36.24 -15.00 25.14
C ILE A 136 37.12 -16.24 25.00
N SER A 137 36.89 -17.03 23.95
CA SER A 137 37.66 -18.25 23.70
C SER A 137 39.14 -17.94 23.47
N TYR A 138 39.46 -16.93 22.66
CA TYR A 138 40.83 -16.54 22.35
C TYR A 138 41.59 -16.04 23.59
N VAL A 139 40.95 -15.21 24.43
CA VAL A 139 41.58 -14.65 25.63
C VAL A 139 41.85 -15.73 26.69
N LEU A 140 40.98 -16.74 26.78
CA LEU A 140 41.05 -17.79 27.81
C LEU A 140 41.68 -19.10 27.30
N TRP A 141 42.12 -19.17 26.04
CA TRP A 141 42.71 -20.39 25.49
C TRP A 141 44.14 -20.58 25.99
N SER A 142 44.40 -21.65 26.76
CA SER A 142 45.73 -21.93 27.29
C SER A 142 46.75 -22.36 26.22
N ASN A 143 46.32 -23.06 25.16
CA ASN A 143 47.18 -23.56 24.07
C ASN A 143 46.46 -23.45 22.71
N PRO A 144 46.53 -22.31 22.00
CA PRO A 144 45.88 -22.16 20.70
C PRO A 144 46.61 -22.96 19.61
N PRO A 145 45.89 -23.70 18.74
CA PRO A 145 46.49 -24.35 17.58
C PRO A 145 47.04 -23.31 16.58
N PRO A 146 48.06 -23.66 15.77
CA PRO A 146 48.69 -22.74 14.81
C PRO A 146 47.82 -22.38 13.59
N SER A 147 46.52 -22.68 13.63
CA SER A 147 45.57 -22.33 12.56
C SER A 147 45.43 -20.81 12.42
N ASN A 148 45.32 -20.34 11.18
CA ASN A 148 45.00 -18.95 10.87
C ASN A 148 43.71 -18.52 11.59
N LEU A 149 43.83 -17.65 12.61
CA LEU A 149 42.70 -17.11 13.36
C LEU A 149 41.65 -16.48 12.44
N LEU A 150 42.09 -15.86 11.34
CA LEU A 150 41.23 -15.24 10.34
C LEU A 150 40.31 -16.26 9.65
N ASP A 151 40.84 -17.44 9.28
CA ASP A 151 40.06 -18.48 8.61
C ASP A 151 39.01 -19.10 9.55
N ALA A 152 39.37 -19.26 10.83
CA ALA A 152 38.44 -19.75 11.86
C ALA A 152 37.31 -18.75 12.16
N VAL A 153 37.65 -17.46 12.21
CA VAL A 153 36.68 -16.36 12.40
C VAL A 153 35.72 -16.28 11.21
N ASP A 154 36.23 -16.28 9.98
CA ASP A 154 35.42 -16.20 8.77
C ASP A 154 34.44 -17.37 8.68
N ARG A 155 34.94 -18.61 8.82
CA ARG A 155 34.10 -19.82 8.79
C ARG A 155 33.01 -19.82 9.86
N THR A 156 33.35 -19.41 11.08
CA THR A 156 32.38 -19.40 12.19
C THR A 156 31.30 -18.35 11.96
N ILE A 157 31.67 -17.12 11.58
CA ILE A 157 30.70 -16.03 11.33
C ILE A 157 29.81 -16.40 10.14
N PHE A 158 30.40 -16.94 9.07
CA PHE A 158 29.66 -17.38 7.90
C PHE A 158 28.62 -18.44 8.25
N GLY A 159 29.00 -19.50 8.98
CA GLY A 159 28.08 -20.57 9.33
C GLY A 159 26.94 -20.13 10.25
N HIS A 160 27.19 -19.17 11.14
CA HIS A 160 26.14 -18.53 11.93
C HIS A 160 25.22 -17.69 11.05
N PHE A 161 25.79 -16.86 10.15
CA PHE A 161 25.02 -16.03 9.24
C PHE A 161 24.10 -16.85 8.33
N ALA A 162 24.63 -17.91 7.70
CA ALA A 162 23.88 -18.79 6.81
C ALA A 162 22.68 -19.44 7.51
N ALA A 163 22.85 -19.92 8.75
CA ALA A 163 21.75 -20.47 9.54
C ALA A 163 20.72 -19.40 9.95
N ILE A 164 21.18 -18.21 10.34
CA ILE A 164 20.31 -17.11 10.79
C ILE A 164 19.48 -16.57 9.62
N ILE A 165 20.08 -16.23 8.47
CA ILE A 165 19.35 -15.74 7.29
C ILE A 165 18.36 -16.79 6.75
N THR A 166 18.60 -18.07 7.01
CA THR A 166 17.69 -19.14 6.65
C THR A 166 16.44 -19.16 7.52
N LEU A 167 16.58 -19.07 8.85
CA LEU A 167 15.46 -19.26 9.77
C LEU A 167 14.75 -17.95 10.18
N VAL A 168 15.46 -16.83 10.27
CA VAL A 168 14.92 -15.56 10.78
C VAL A 168 13.78 -14.99 9.91
N PRO A 169 13.90 -14.90 8.57
CA PRO A 169 12.81 -14.43 7.74
C PRO A 169 11.55 -15.28 7.86
N LEU A 170 11.70 -16.60 7.92
CA LEU A 170 10.59 -17.54 8.08
C LEU A 170 9.92 -17.39 9.46
N ALA A 171 10.73 -17.27 10.52
CA ALA A 171 10.25 -17.05 11.88
C ALA A 171 9.49 -15.72 12.00
N PHE A 172 9.96 -14.68 11.33
CA PHE A 172 9.29 -13.38 11.28
C PHE A 172 7.98 -13.44 10.47
N LEU A 173 7.97 -14.18 9.36
CA LEU A 173 6.73 -14.43 8.60
C LEU A 173 5.69 -15.15 9.47
N TRP A 174 6.11 -16.17 10.23
CA TRP A 174 5.25 -16.91 11.14
C TRP A 174 4.69 -16.03 12.28
N SER A 175 5.52 -15.18 12.87
CA SER A 175 5.08 -14.28 13.94
C SER A 175 4.04 -13.25 13.46
N ARG A 176 4.04 -12.91 12.16
CA ARG A 176 3.07 -12.00 11.52
C ARG A 176 1.90 -12.69 10.82
N ARG A 177 1.72 -14.01 10.95
CA ARG A 177 0.65 -14.77 10.26
C ARG A 177 -0.77 -14.27 10.53
N GLN A 178 -1.00 -13.60 11.67
CA GLN A 178 -2.32 -13.08 12.06
C GLN A 178 -2.53 -11.60 11.68
N ALA A 179 -1.48 -10.89 11.28
CA ALA A 179 -1.51 -9.44 11.15
C ALA A 179 -2.01 -8.95 9.77
N ASP A 180 -1.99 -9.80 8.72
CA ASP A 180 -2.46 -9.41 7.38
C ASP A 180 -2.88 -10.62 6.52
N PRO A 181 -4.14 -10.74 6.09
CA PRO A 181 -4.57 -11.67 5.05
C PRO A 181 -4.28 -11.10 3.65
N GLY A 182 -3.04 -10.66 3.41
CA GLY A 182 -2.62 -9.98 2.18
C GLY A 182 -2.25 -10.91 1.03
N TRP A 183 -2.53 -12.21 1.12
CA TRP A 183 -2.28 -13.15 0.03
C TRP A 183 -3.34 -12.93 -1.04
N SER A 184 -2.91 -12.55 -2.23
CA SER A 184 -3.81 -12.45 -3.38
C SER A 184 -4.19 -13.85 -3.82
N ASP A 185 -5.49 -14.17 -3.84
CA ASP A 185 -6.02 -15.46 -4.31
C ASP A 185 -5.50 -15.84 -5.70
N ARG A 186 -5.17 -14.84 -6.52
CA ARG A 186 -4.57 -15.01 -7.86
C ARG A 186 -3.27 -15.82 -7.85
N PHE A 187 -2.51 -15.77 -6.75
CA PHE A 187 -1.16 -16.33 -6.67
C PHE A 187 -1.08 -17.63 -5.87
N VAL A 188 -2.20 -18.19 -5.41
CA VAL A 188 -2.20 -19.43 -4.60
C VAL A 188 -1.77 -20.66 -5.40
N ALA A 189 -2.33 -20.87 -6.60
CA ALA A 189 -1.93 -21.99 -7.45
C ALA A 189 -0.44 -21.93 -7.87
N PRO A 190 0.08 -20.79 -8.40
CA PRO A 190 1.49 -20.71 -8.78
C PRO A 190 2.47 -20.75 -7.59
N THR A 191 2.06 -20.33 -6.38
CA THR A 191 2.92 -20.53 -5.19
C THR A 191 3.04 -21.98 -4.80
N ALA A 192 1.91 -22.70 -4.76
CA ALA A 192 1.91 -24.13 -4.47
C ALA A 192 2.79 -24.90 -5.45
N SER A 193 2.69 -24.60 -6.76
CA SER A 193 3.55 -25.23 -7.76
C SER A 193 5.03 -24.90 -7.57
N ALA A 194 5.38 -23.64 -7.28
CA ALA A 194 6.77 -23.25 -7.08
C ALA A 194 7.38 -23.93 -5.84
N ILE A 195 6.64 -23.99 -4.73
CA ILE A 195 7.06 -24.70 -3.52
C ILE A 195 7.24 -26.20 -3.79
N LEU A 196 6.28 -26.82 -4.50
CA LEU A 196 6.36 -28.24 -4.86
C LEU A 196 7.60 -28.53 -5.71
N VAL A 197 7.89 -27.72 -6.73
CA VAL A 197 9.09 -27.87 -7.57
C VAL A 197 10.36 -27.76 -6.73
N MET A 198 10.43 -26.77 -5.83
CA MET A 198 11.59 -26.62 -4.94
C MET A 198 11.77 -27.82 -3.99
N LEU A 199 10.67 -28.38 -3.47
CA LEU A 199 10.72 -29.58 -2.62
C LEU A 199 11.20 -30.81 -3.40
N VAL A 200 10.72 -31.01 -4.64
CA VAL A 200 11.15 -32.12 -5.51
C VAL A 200 12.63 -31.99 -5.84
N LEU A 201 13.10 -30.79 -6.19
CA LEU A 201 14.51 -30.53 -6.44
C LEU A 201 15.35 -30.74 -5.17
N GLY A 202 14.88 -30.27 -4.02
CA GLY A 202 15.53 -30.51 -2.73
C GLY A 202 15.65 -32.00 -2.38
N LEU A 203 14.61 -32.79 -2.63
CA LEU A 203 14.65 -34.25 -2.45
C LEU A 203 15.63 -34.91 -3.42
N SER A 204 15.67 -34.45 -4.69
CA SER A 204 16.61 -34.97 -5.68
C SER A 204 18.07 -34.71 -5.30
N MET A 205 18.37 -33.59 -4.62
CA MET A 205 19.71 -33.30 -4.09
C MET A 205 20.14 -34.30 -3.02
N GLN A 206 19.22 -34.72 -2.13
CA GLN A 206 19.50 -35.70 -1.07
C GLN A 206 19.74 -37.10 -1.63
N LEU A 207 19.05 -37.45 -2.71
CA LEU A 207 19.21 -38.73 -3.41
C LEU A 207 20.48 -38.78 -4.29
N THR A 208 21.13 -37.65 -4.53
CA THR A 208 22.33 -37.55 -5.38
C THR A 208 23.58 -38.00 -4.62
N SER A 209 24.39 -38.87 -5.23
CA SER A 209 25.59 -39.47 -4.64
C SER A 209 26.57 -38.43 -4.05
N ALA A 210 27.22 -38.79 -2.93
CA ALA A 210 28.15 -37.95 -2.16
C ALA A 210 29.14 -37.12 -2.99
N GLY A 211 29.74 -37.70 -4.04
CA GLY A 211 30.78 -37.06 -4.87
C GLY A 211 30.29 -36.25 -6.07
N ALA A 212 28.99 -36.19 -6.36
CA ALA A 212 28.44 -35.49 -7.53
C ALA A 212 28.19 -34.00 -7.27
N HIS A 213 29.24 -33.26 -6.88
CA HIS A 213 29.16 -31.85 -6.48
C HIS A 213 28.59 -30.95 -7.59
N THR A 214 28.99 -31.15 -8.85
CA THR A 214 28.51 -30.38 -10.01
C THR A 214 27.00 -30.53 -10.24
N THR A 215 26.48 -31.75 -10.10
CA THR A 215 25.05 -32.05 -10.29
C THR A 215 24.22 -31.33 -9.23
N ARG A 216 24.68 -31.30 -7.97
CA ARG A 216 24.02 -30.55 -6.89
C ARG A 216 24.01 -29.06 -7.18
N THR A 217 25.13 -28.48 -7.66
CA THR A 217 25.19 -27.07 -8.04
C THR A 217 24.18 -26.73 -9.14
N HIS A 218 24.04 -27.58 -10.17
CA HIS A 218 23.03 -27.37 -11.21
C HIS A 218 21.60 -27.45 -10.69
N MET A 219 21.30 -28.39 -9.79
CA MET A 219 19.97 -28.49 -9.14
C MET A 219 19.66 -27.24 -8.30
N VAL A 220 20.66 -26.68 -7.61
CA VAL A 220 20.51 -25.45 -6.81
C VAL A 220 20.22 -24.26 -7.71
N LEU A 221 20.95 -24.13 -8.83
CA LEU A 221 20.70 -23.09 -9.83
C LEU A 221 19.29 -23.21 -10.43
N LEU A 222 18.83 -24.43 -10.68
CA LEU A 222 17.47 -24.67 -11.17
C LEU A 222 16.40 -24.30 -10.12
N ALA A 223 16.66 -24.61 -8.84
CA ALA A 223 15.78 -24.24 -7.73
C ALA A 223 15.76 -22.73 -7.45
N ALA A 224 16.77 -21.97 -7.91
CA ALA A 224 16.78 -20.51 -7.78
C ALA A 224 15.69 -19.84 -8.65
N LEU A 225 15.29 -20.42 -9.77
CA LEU A 225 14.23 -19.87 -10.64
C LEU A 225 12.86 -19.78 -9.93
N PRO A 226 12.31 -20.87 -9.36
CA PRO A 226 11.06 -20.78 -8.59
C PRO A 226 11.21 -19.92 -7.33
N ALA A 227 12.40 -19.85 -6.71
CA ALA A 227 12.68 -18.95 -5.59
C ALA A 227 12.56 -17.46 -5.98
N ILE A 228 13.11 -17.09 -7.14
CA ILE A 228 13.00 -15.75 -7.72
C ILE A 228 11.54 -15.46 -8.05
N ALA A 229 10.82 -16.41 -8.67
CA ALA A 229 9.39 -16.25 -8.98
C ALA A 229 8.54 -16.01 -7.73
N LEU A 230 8.74 -16.79 -6.66
CA LEU A 230 8.07 -16.57 -5.37
C LEU A 230 8.33 -15.17 -4.81
N THR A 231 9.57 -14.69 -4.93
CA THR A 231 9.99 -13.35 -4.50
C THR A 231 9.32 -12.25 -5.34
N PHE A 232 9.16 -12.44 -6.65
CA PHE A 232 8.40 -11.49 -7.49
C PHE A 232 6.93 -11.45 -7.12
N MET A 233 6.33 -12.59 -6.82
CA MET A 233 4.90 -12.68 -6.53
C MET A 233 4.54 -12.16 -5.13
N HIS A 234 5.40 -12.38 -4.12
CA HIS A 234 5.09 -12.11 -2.71
C HIS A 234 6.06 -11.13 -2.03
N GLY A 235 7.02 -10.56 -2.77
CA GLY A 235 8.05 -9.68 -2.22
C GLY A 235 8.90 -10.39 -1.17
N TRP A 236 9.11 -9.74 -0.02
CA TRP A 236 9.96 -10.27 1.06
C TRP A 236 9.41 -11.57 1.66
N ARG A 237 8.07 -11.76 1.62
CA ARG A 237 7.41 -12.99 2.12
C ARG A 237 7.76 -14.20 1.27
N GLY A 238 7.87 -14.00 -0.05
CA GLY A 238 8.29 -15.03 -0.99
C GLY A 238 9.73 -15.46 -0.77
N ALA A 239 10.63 -14.48 -0.59
CA ALA A 239 12.02 -14.75 -0.22
C ALA A 239 12.12 -15.49 1.13
N ALA A 240 11.31 -15.12 2.13
CA ALA A 240 11.30 -15.76 3.44
C ALA A 240 10.93 -17.26 3.41
N ILE A 241 10.14 -17.70 2.42
CA ILE A 241 9.80 -19.11 2.20
C ILE A 241 10.87 -19.78 1.31
N ALA A 242 11.32 -19.09 0.27
CA ALA A 242 12.25 -19.63 -0.71
C ALA A 242 13.65 -19.89 -0.12
N ILE A 243 14.17 -19.01 0.74
CA ILE A 243 15.50 -19.13 1.35
C ILE A 243 15.65 -20.45 2.15
N PRO A 244 14.75 -20.82 3.08
CA PRO A 244 14.76 -22.14 3.72
C PRO A 244 14.69 -23.31 2.75
N LEU A 245 13.84 -23.21 1.72
CA LEU A 245 13.67 -24.27 0.72
C LEU A 245 14.91 -24.47 -0.15
N LEU A 246 15.79 -23.47 -0.28
CA LEU A 246 17.08 -23.60 -0.95
C LEU A 246 18.18 -24.12 -0.02
N ASN A 247 18.30 -23.56 1.17
CA ASN A 247 19.45 -23.82 2.04
C ASN A 247 19.35 -25.15 2.80
N LEU A 248 18.16 -25.54 3.28
CA LEU A 248 18.00 -26.75 4.09
C LEU A 248 18.24 -28.05 3.31
N PRO A 249 17.74 -28.23 2.07
CA PRO A 249 18.02 -29.45 1.29
C PRO A 249 19.48 -29.57 0.88
N LEU A 250 20.11 -28.46 0.49
CA LEU A 250 21.55 -28.43 0.17
C LEU A 250 22.36 -28.88 1.39
N HIS A 251 22.06 -28.34 2.57
CA HIS A 251 22.71 -28.71 3.82
C HIS A 251 22.48 -30.19 4.18
N GLY A 252 21.25 -30.69 4.06
CA GLY A 252 20.94 -32.10 4.29
C GLY A 252 21.63 -33.06 3.32
N ALA A 253 22.01 -32.59 2.13
CA ALA A 253 22.78 -33.37 1.15
C ALA A 253 24.30 -33.31 1.38
N THR A 254 24.79 -32.46 2.29
CA THR A 254 26.21 -32.42 2.67
C THR A 254 26.51 -33.45 3.77
N PRO A 255 27.49 -34.36 3.58
CA PRO A 255 27.82 -35.36 4.59
C PRO A 255 28.41 -34.67 5.84
N SER A 256 27.82 -34.92 7.01
CA SER A 256 28.36 -34.46 8.30
C SER A 256 28.92 -35.63 9.10
N THR A 257 30.11 -35.45 9.68
CA THR A 257 30.73 -36.44 10.57
C THR A 257 30.25 -36.33 12.02
N GLY A 258 29.40 -35.35 12.33
CA GLY A 258 28.84 -35.11 13.68
C GLY A 258 29.84 -34.60 14.71
N LEU A 259 31.11 -34.46 14.35
CA LEU A 259 32.19 -34.00 15.23
C LEU A 259 32.37 -32.46 15.14
N PRO A 260 32.85 -31.81 16.23
CA PRO A 260 33.33 -30.43 16.19
C PRO A 260 34.40 -30.26 15.09
N SER A 261 34.36 -29.15 14.35
CA SER A 261 35.29 -28.85 13.25
C SER A 261 35.07 -29.63 11.94
N SER A 262 33.89 -30.25 11.75
CA SER A 262 33.51 -30.90 10.50
C SER A 262 33.28 -29.87 9.38
N PHE A 263 34.06 -30.00 8.30
CA PHE A 263 34.12 -29.05 7.20
C PHE A 263 34.34 -29.76 5.88
N ASP A 264 33.60 -29.33 4.86
CA ASP A 264 33.70 -29.85 3.50
C ASP A 264 33.99 -28.71 2.52
N LEU A 265 35.23 -28.67 2.03
CA LEU A 265 35.71 -27.64 1.11
C LEU A 265 34.90 -27.61 -0.21
N GLY A 266 34.43 -28.77 -0.68
CA GLY A 266 33.72 -28.89 -1.96
C GLY A 266 32.30 -28.30 -1.92
N THR A 267 31.66 -28.29 -0.76
CA THR A 267 30.31 -27.73 -0.57
C THR A 267 30.32 -26.32 -0.01
N PHE A 268 31.41 -25.89 0.63
CA PHE A 268 31.58 -24.54 1.17
C PHE A 268 31.36 -23.44 0.11
N ALA A 269 31.97 -23.55 -1.06
CA ALA A 269 31.78 -22.58 -2.15
C ALA A 269 30.31 -22.50 -2.64
N THR A 270 29.61 -23.64 -2.66
CA THR A 270 28.19 -23.69 -3.03
C THR A 270 27.32 -23.02 -1.96
N GLN A 271 27.64 -23.21 -0.68
CA GLN A 271 26.94 -22.55 0.42
C GLN A 271 27.20 -21.04 0.45
N GLN A 272 28.42 -20.58 0.15
CA GLN A 272 28.72 -19.15 0.01
C GLN A 272 27.87 -18.50 -1.09
N ASN A 273 27.79 -19.14 -2.26
CA ASN A 273 26.92 -18.68 -3.35
C ASN A 273 25.45 -18.62 -2.93
N MET A 274 24.98 -19.58 -2.12
CA MET A 274 23.61 -19.56 -1.58
C MET A 274 23.37 -18.50 -0.53
N ALA A 275 24.37 -18.18 0.31
CA ALA A 275 24.27 -17.05 1.23
C ALA A 275 24.13 -15.73 0.45
N VAL A 276 24.94 -15.53 -0.59
CA VAL A 276 24.83 -14.36 -1.50
C VAL A 276 23.46 -14.32 -2.18
N MET A 277 22.98 -15.46 -2.69
CA MET A 277 21.65 -15.57 -3.29
C MET A 277 20.54 -15.23 -2.28
N SER A 278 20.66 -15.70 -1.04
CA SER A 278 19.69 -15.43 0.03
C SER A 278 19.63 -13.94 0.38
N VAL A 279 20.80 -13.28 0.43
CA VAL A 279 20.89 -11.82 0.60
C VAL A 279 20.22 -11.10 -0.57
N ALA A 280 20.55 -11.49 -1.81
CA ALA A 280 19.98 -10.91 -3.02
C ALA A 280 18.46 -11.07 -3.10
N LEU A 281 17.93 -12.27 -2.82
CA LEU A 281 16.50 -12.57 -2.79
C LEU A 281 15.77 -11.74 -1.74
N LEU A 282 16.33 -11.61 -0.54
CA LEU A 282 15.69 -10.83 0.53
C LEU A 282 15.72 -9.32 0.24
N ALA A 283 16.83 -8.81 -0.31
CA ALA A 283 16.96 -7.42 -0.75
C ALA A 283 16.01 -7.11 -1.93
N LEU A 284 15.96 -7.98 -2.94
CA LEU A 284 15.03 -7.89 -4.06
C LEU A 284 13.58 -7.94 -3.56
N GLY A 285 13.27 -8.87 -2.66
CA GLY A 285 11.96 -9.00 -2.03
C GLY A 285 11.52 -7.73 -1.31
N SER A 286 12.40 -7.05 -0.58
CA SER A 286 12.10 -5.74 0.00
C SER A 286 11.85 -4.65 -1.05
N SER A 287 12.67 -4.57 -2.10
CA SER A 287 12.48 -3.58 -3.18
C SER A 287 11.12 -3.75 -3.86
N ILE A 288 10.76 -5.00 -4.20
CA ILE A 288 9.46 -5.33 -4.79
C ILE A 288 8.32 -4.97 -3.84
N SER A 289 8.46 -5.29 -2.55
CA SER A 289 7.47 -4.94 -1.53
C SER A 289 7.29 -3.43 -1.41
N TYR A 290 8.37 -2.64 -1.48
CA TYR A 290 8.32 -1.18 -1.49
C TYR A 290 7.54 -0.65 -2.69
N HIS A 291 7.83 -1.13 -3.91
CA HIS A 291 7.13 -0.69 -5.12
C HIS A 291 5.65 -1.08 -5.12
N HIS A 292 5.30 -2.29 -4.69
CA HIS A 292 3.90 -2.71 -4.54
C HIS A 292 3.16 -1.88 -3.49
N GLN A 293 3.76 -1.64 -2.33
CA GLN A 293 3.15 -0.80 -1.29
C GLN A 293 2.94 0.63 -1.78
N ARG A 294 3.93 1.21 -2.49
CA ARG A 294 3.83 2.56 -3.06
C ARG A 294 2.78 2.67 -4.17
N ALA A 295 2.65 1.65 -5.02
CA ALA A 295 1.62 1.61 -6.05
C ALA A 295 0.22 1.52 -5.41
N ARG A 296 0.04 0.65 -4.40
CA ARG A 296 -1.22 0.50 -3.67
C ARG A 296 -1.58 1.77 -2.90
N SER A 297 -0.63 2.40 -2.21
CA SER A 297 -0.87 3.64 -1.48
C SER A 297 -1.23 4.80 -2.40
N ARG A 298 -0.59 4.90 -3.59
CA ARG A 298 -0.96 5.87 -4.62
C ARG A 298 -2.38 5.67 -5.13
N GLY A 299 -2.77 4.43 -5.45
CA GLY A 299 -4.12 4.14 -5.91
C GLY A 299 -5.19 4.44 -4.84
N LEU A 300 -4.90 4.15 -3.57
CA LEU A 300 -5.76 4.53 -2.45
C LEU A 300 -5.84 6.05 -2.27
N ALA A 301 -4.69 6.73 -2.30
CA ALA A 301 -4.63 8.19 -2.19
C ALA A 301 -5.45 8.85 -3.31
N GLU A 302 -5.26 8.42 -4.56
CA GLU A 302 -6.01 8.92 -5.72
C GLU A 302 -7.52 8.65 -5.59
N ALA A 303 -7.92 7.45 -5.19
CA ALA A 303 -9.33 7.15 -4.94
C ALA A 303 -9.93 8.02 -3.83
N THR A 304 -9.17 8.28 -2.75
CA THR A 304 -9.61 9.16 -1.67
C THR A 304 -9.68 10.62 -2.08
N THR A 305 -8.72 11.13 -2.85
CA THR A 305 -8.75 12.52 -3.34
C THR A 305 -9.91 12.76 -4.29
N LEU A 306 -10.18 11.82 -5.21
CA LEU A 306 -11.34 11.89 -6.09
C LEU A 306 -12.66 11.85 -5.32
N ARG A 307 -12.76 10.99 -4.29
CA ARG A 307 -13.94 10.93 -3.41
C ARG A 307 -14.15 12.23 -2.63
N LEU A 308 -13.08 12.81 -2.08
CA LEU A 308 -13.13 14.09 -1.37
C LEU A 308 -13.50 15.24 -2.31
N ALA A 309 -12.94 15.28 -3.52
CA ALA A 309 -13.28 16.27 -4.54
C ALA A 309 -14.76 16.18 -4.94
N ARG A 310 -15.26 14.97 -5.18
CA ARG A 310 -16.69 14.74 -5.46
C ARG A 310 -17.58 15.17 -4.29
N GLY A 311 -17.19 14.83 -3.06
CA GLY A 311 -17.90 15.26 -1.84
C GLY A 311 -17.95 16.78 -1.70
N SER A 312 -16.83 17.46 -1.94
CA SER A 312 -16.75 18.93 -1.93
C SER A 312 -17.69 19.56 -2.97
N HIS A 313 -17.71 19.04 -4.20
CA HIS A 313 -18.63 19.51 -5.24
C HIS A 313 -20.10 19.29 -4.85
N GLN A 314 -20.46 18.13 -4.30
CA GLN A 314 -21.82 17.86 -3.85
C GLN A 314 -22.25 18.80 -2.72
N THR A 315 -21.36 19.09 -1.77
CA THR A 315 -21.64 20.05 -0.69
C THR A 315 -21.84 21.46 -1.24
N SER A 316 -20.98 21.90 -2.17
CA SER A 316 -21.12 23.20 -2.82
C SER A 316 -22.44 23.35 -3.59
N GLU A 317 -22.87 22.32 -4.32
CA GLU A 317 -24.17 22.35 -5.02
C GLU A 317 -25.36 22.39 -4.05
N ARG A 318 -25.28 21.69 -2.91
CA ARG A 318 -26.32 21.77 -1.86
C ARG A 318 -26.41 23.17 -1.25
N GLU A 319 -25.28 23.80 -0.97
CA GLU A 319 -25.23 25.16 -0.44
C GLU A 319 -25.80 26.17 -1.46
N LEU A 320 -25.46 26.03 -2.75
CA LEU A 320 -26.04 26.87 -3.81
C LEU A 320 -27.55 26.67 -3.95
N ARG A 321 -28.03 25.43 -3.83
CA ARG A 321 -29.45 25.13 -3.79
C ARG A 321 -30.14 25.81 -2.61
N GLU A 322 -29.59 25.68 -1.41
CA GLU A 322 -30.16 26.29 -0.20
C GLU A 322 -30.22 27.82 -0.31
N ARG A 323 -29.15 28.45 -0.81
CA ARG A 323 -29.12 29.88 -1.09
C ARG A 323 -30.16 30.30 -2.13
N ALA A 324 -30.37 29.51 -3.18
CA ALA A 324 -31.40 29.79 -4.18
C ALA A 324 -32.82 29.68 -3.63
N VAL A 325 -33.09 28.70 -2.75
CA VAL A 325 -34.37 28.59 -2.02
C VAL A 325 -34.57 29.81 -1.12
N HIS A 326 -33.54 30.24 -0.39
CA HIS A 326 -33.62 31.43 0.46
C HIS A 326 -33.88 32.71 -0.35
N LEU A 327 -33.18 32.90 -1.48
CA LEU A 327 -33.42 34.02 -2.39
C LEU A 327 -34.84 34.00 -2.93
N LYS A 328 -35.38 32.83 -3.26
CA LYS A 328 -36.77 32.69 -3.72
C LYS A 328 -37.76 33.15 -2.64
N HIS A 329 -37.61 32.69 -1.40
CA HIS A 329 -38.47 33.12 -0.29
C HIS A 329 -38.35 34.62 -0.01
N LEU A 330 -37.15 35.19 -0.08
CA LEU A 330 -36.96 36.64 0.06
C LEU A 330 -37.70 37.41 -1.05
N GLY A 331 -37.61 36.94 -2.29
CA GLY A 331 -38.34 37.54 -3.42
C GLY A 331 -39.85 37.47 -3.25
N GLU A 332 -40.39 36.33 -2.81
CA GLU A 332 -41.82 36.16 -2.53
C GLU A 332 -42.30 37.07 -1.38
N GLY A 333 -41.51 37.23 -0.32
CA GLY A 333 -41.80 38.17 0.77
C GLY A 333 -41.77 39.63 0.33
N MET A 334 -40.81 40.01 -0.52
CA MET A 334 -40.73 41.34 -1.12
C MET A 334 -41.93 41.62 -2.03
N ASP A 335 -42.32 40.65 -2.86
CA ASP A 335 -43.50 40.75 -3.74
C ASP A 335 -44.79 40.90 -2.92
N SER A 336 -44.94 40.17 -1.81
CA SER A 336 -46.09 40.27 -0.91
C SER A 336 -46.18 41.65 -0.27
N SER A 337 -45.07 42.13 0.33
CA SER A 337 -45.03 43.46 0.98
C SER A 337 -45.26 44.61 -0.01
N LEU A 338 -44.73 44.52 -1.23
CA LEU A 338 -45.00 45.48 -2.30
C LEU A 338 -46.49 45.44 -2.72
N SER A 339 -47.08 44.25 -2.82
CA SER A 339 -48.51 44.11 -3.13
C SER A 339 -49.40 44.71 -2.04
N GLU A 340 -49.05 44.52 -0.76
CA GLU A 340 -49.72 45.15 0.37
C GLU A 340 -49.62 46.69 0.30
N MET A 341 -48.42 47.24 0.06
CA MET A 341 -48.24 48.69 -0.11
C MET A 341 -49.04 49.25 -1.28
N VAL A 342 -49.07 48.56 -2.43
CA VAL A 342 -49.92 48.95 -3.58
C VAL A 342 -51.40 48.96 -3.19
N SER A 343 -51.86 47.95 -2.46
CA SER A 343 -53.26 47.87 -2.01
C SER A 343 -53.61 49.00 -1.04
N TRP A 344 -52.71 49.33 -0.12
CA TRP A 344 -52.86 50.43 0.83
C TRP A 344 -52.89 51.79 0.12
N LEU A 345 -51.99 52.04 -0.84
CA LEU A 345 -51.98 53.27 -1.63
C LEU A 345 -53.26 53.45 -2.45
N LYS A 346 -53.81 52.36 -3.01
CA LYS A 346 -55.12 52.39 -3.68
C LYS A 346 -56.24 52.73 -2.70
N SER A 347 -56.20 52.23 -1.47
CA SER A 347 -57.21 52.52 -0.43
C SER A 347 -57.21 53.99 0.03
N GLN A 348 -56.05 54.66 -0.03
CA GLN A 348 -55.87 56.07 0.31
C GLN A 348 -56.16 57.04 -0.88
N GLY A 349 -56.59 56.52 -2.04
CA GLY A 349 -56.92 57.32 -3.22
C GLY A 349 -55.73 57.70 -4.13
N HIS A 350 -54.51 57.24 -3.83
CA HIS A 350 -53.30 57.53 -4.61
C HIS A 350 -53.09 56.54 -5.77
N HIS A 351 -54.06 56.42 -6.67
CA HIS A 351 -54.04 55.41 -7.75
C HIS A 351 -52.89 55.55 -8.76
N ALA A 352 -52.47 56.78 -9.07
CA ALA A 352 -51.38 57.02 -10.03
C ALA A 352 -50.04 56.49 -9.52
N VAL A 353 -49.73 56.72 -8.24
CA VAL A 353 -48.50 56.26 -7.58
C VAL A 353 -48.53 54.74 -7.36
N ALA A 354 -49.71 54.19 -7.03
CA ALA A 354 -49.87 52.74 -6.88
C ALA A 354 -49.62 51.98 -8.20
N ASN A 355 -50.10 52.52 -9.33
CA ASN A 355 -49.91 51.90 -10.64
C ASN A 355 -48.45 52.00 -11.14
N SER A 356 -47.77 53.13 -10.90
CA SER A 356 -46.35 53.26 -11.25
C SER A 356 -45.48 52.33 -10.41
N LEU A 357 -45.76 52.21 -9.10
CA LEU A 357 -45.06 51.28 -8.20
C LEU A 357 -45.32 49.82 -8.56
N GLN A 358 -46.55 49.47 -8.94
CA GLN A 358 -46.90 48.13 -9.42
C GLN A 358 -46.12 47.78 -10.71
N HIS A 359 -46.03 48.72 -11.66
CA HIS A 359 -45.23 48.52 -12.87
C HIS A 359 -43.74 48.34 -12.55
N ALA A 360 -43.14 49.22 -11.74
CA ALA A 360 -41.73 49.12 -11.35
C ALA A 360 -41.43 47.82 -10.59
N SER A 361 -42.29 47.44 -9.63
CA SER A 361 -42.19 46.17 -8.91
C SER A 361 -42.21 44.98 -9.86
N SER A 362 -43.15 44.91 -10.80
CA SER A 362 -43.22 43.78 -11.74
C SER A 362 -41.95 43.58 -12.57
N VAL A 363 -41.28 44.68 -12.96
CA VAL A 363 -40.01 44.65 -13.70
C VAL A 363 -38.88 44.17 -12.80
N HIS A 364 -38.76 44.71 -11.58
CA HIS A 364 -37.71 44.34 -10.65
C HIS A 364 -37.84 42.90 -10.14
N SER A 365 -39.05 42.42 -9.87
CA SER A 365 -39.30 41.03 -9.46
C SER A 365 -38.96 40.05 -10.57
N ARG A 366 -39.22 40.41 -11.83
CA ARG A 366 -38.79 39.60 -12.99
C ARG A 366 -37.26 39.52 -13.06
N LEU A 367 -36.57 40.67 -13.03
CA LEU A 367 -35.10 40.71 -13.05
C LEU A 367 -34.49 39.96 -11.87
N PHE A 368 -35.08 40.08 -10.68
CA PHE A 368 -34.63 39.35 -9.49
C PHE A 368 -34.76 37.83 -9.67
N ARG A 369 -35.89 37.34 -10.19
CA ARG A 369 -36.09 35.91 -10.48
C ARG A 369 -35.12 35.40 -11.55
N GLU A 370 -34.88 36.19 -12.59
CA GLU A 370 -33.88 35.88 -13.62
C GLU A 370 -32.48 35.75 -12.98
N GLN A 371 -32.05 36.70 -12.15
CA GLN A 371 -30.76 36.65 -11.45
C GLN A 371 -30.67 35.49 -10.44
N ALA A 372 -31.73 35.22 -9.68
CA ALA A 372 -31.78 34.11 -8.73
C ALA A 372 -31.67 32.75 -9.43
N SER A 373 -32.22 32.61 -10.65
CA SER A 373 -32.12 31.39 -11.46
C SER A 373 -30.69 31.08 -11.92
N LEU A 374 -29.80 32.08 -11.95
CA LEU A 374 -28.38 31.91 -12.29
C LEU A 374 -27.58 31.29 -11.13
N VAL A 375 -28.06 31.43 -9.89
CA VAL A 375 -27.40 30.87 -8.70
C VAL A 375 -27.51 29.35 -8.70
N TYR A 376 -28.72 28.83 -8.95
CA TYR A 376 -28.99 27.39 -9.02
C TYR A 376 -30.09 27.06 -10.05
N PRO A 377 -29.84 26.12 -10.98
CA PRO A 377 -30.81 25.75 -12.01
C PRO A 377 -31.88 24.80 -11.46
N THR A 378 -32.85 25.31 -10.69
CA THR A 378 -33.94 24.52 -10.12
C THR A 378 -34.74 23.73 -11.16
N GLY A 379 -34.90 24.28 -12.38
CA GLY A 379 -35.56 23.60 -13.49
C GLY A 379 -34.83 22.36 -14.02
N LEU A 380 -33.51 22.23 -13.77
CA LEU A 380 -32.74 21.06 -14.20
C LEU A 380 -33.17 19.80 -13.45
N GLU A 381 -33.53 19.91 -12.19
CA GLU A 381 -33.98 18.76 -11.40
C GLU A 381 -35.38 18.28 -11.79
N GLN A 382 -36.23 19.22 -12.20
CA GLN A 382 -37.62 18.95 -12.53
C GLN A 382 -37.78 18.44 -13.97
N VAL A 383 -37.04 19.04 -14.91
CA VAL A 383 -37.26 18.87 -16.35
C VAL A 383 -36.07 18.21 -17.04
N GLY A 384 -34.93 18.07 -16.35
CA GLY A 384 -33.72 17.42 -16.84
C GLY A 384 -32.78 18.35 -17.59
N LEU A 385 -31.53 17.90 -17.72
CA LEU A 385 -30.41 18.66 -18.30
C LEU A 385 -30.71 19.31 -19.65
N TYR A 386 -31.28 18.57 -20.61
CA TYR A 386 -31.40 19.07 -21.98
C TYR A 386 -32.44 20.17 -22.13
N ILE A 387 -33.55 20.06 -21.40
CA ILE A 387 -34.58 21.10 -21.40
C ILE A 387 -34.06 22.32 -20.62
N ALA A 388 -33.35 22.11 -19.51
CA ALA A 388 -32.70 23.21 -18.79
C ALA A 388 -31.68 23.98 -19.65
N LEU A 389 -30.96 23.32 -20.56
CA LEU A 389 -30.03 23.98 -21.48
C LEU A 389 -30.71 24.70 -22.66
N GLN A 390 -31.91 24.28 -23.06
CA GLN A 390 -32.64 24.87 -24.19
C GLN A 390 -33.63 25.98 -23.77
N ALA A 391 -34.20 25.88 -22.57
CA ALA A 391 -35.25 26.77 -22.09
C ALA A 391 -34.93 27.46 -20.76
N GLY A 392 -33.80 27.12 -20.11
CA GLY A 392 -33.36 27.79 -18.88
C GLY A 392 -32.53 29.06 -19.14
N GLY A 393 -32.13 29.72 -18.06
CA GLY A 393 -31.38 31.00 -18.12
C GLY A 393 -30.06 30.93 -18.89
N ALA A 394 -29.43 29.76 -19.01
CA ALA A 394 -28.24 29.58 -19.85
C ALA A 394 -28.52 29.85 -21.33
N CYS A 395 -29.68 29.41 -21.84
CA CYS A 395 -30.06 29.64 -23.24
C CYS A 395 -30.27 31.13 -23.53
N GLU A 396 -30.91 31.85 -22.61
CA GLU A 396 -31.14 33.29 -22.72
C GLU A 396 -29.83 34.06 -22.73
N ILE A 397 -28.90 33.75 -21.82
CA ILE A 397 -27.55 34.34 -21.81
C ILE A 397 -26.82 34.06 -23.13
N TRP A 398 -26.87 32.81 -23.61
CA TRP A 398 -26.20 32.42 -24.85
C TRP A 398 -26.78 33.15 -26.08
N ASN A 399 -28.11 33.29 -26.15
CA ASN A 399 -28.78 34.03 -27.21
C ASN A 399 -28.41 35.52 -27.18
N ASN A 400 -28.32 36.13 -25.98
CA ASN A 400 -27.93 37.52 -25.83
C ASN A 400 -26.52 37.81 -26.36
N THR A 401 -25.60 36.83 -26.33
CA THR A 401 -24.27 37.01 -26.93
C THR A 401 -24.24 36.98 -28.45
N HIS A 402 -25.30 36.50 -29.12
CA HIS A 402 -25.39 36.31 -30.58
C HIS A 402 -24.25 35.47 -31.22
N ARG A 403 -23.39 34.85 -30.41
CA ARG A 403 -22.22 34.07 -30.84
C ARG A 403 -22.38 32.58 -30.63
N VAL A 404 -23.36 32.15 -29.82
CA VAL A 404 -23.59 30.74 -29.51
C VAL A 404 -24.72 30.20 -30.38
N ILE A 405 -24.42 29.15 -31.15
CA ILE A 405 -25.39 28.45 -32.00
C ILE A 405 -26.26 27.56 -31.11
N PRO A 406 -27.56 27.39 -31.41
CA PRO A 406 -28.44 26.49 -30.67
C PRO A 406 -27.81 25.10 -30.43
N PRO A 407 -27.80 24.61 -29.18
CA PRO A 407 -27.07 23.41 -28.80
C PRO A 407 -27.69 22.16 -29.44
N ARG A 408 -26.85 21.28 -30.00
CA ARG A 408 -27.28 19.99 -30.54
C ARG A 408 -27.20 18.91 -29.47
N LEU A 409 -28.35 18.49 -28.97
CA LEU A 409 -28.47 17.54 -27.86
C LEU A 409 -29.01 16.20 -28.36
N ALA A 410 -28.41 15.09 -27.95
CA ALA A 410 -28.77 13.74 -28.39
C ALA A 410 -28.74 12.71 -27.25
N GLY A 411 -29.66 11.74 -27.27
CA GLY A 411 -29.79 10.72 -26.22
C GLY A 411 -30.72 11.15 -25.08
N ASN A 412 -30.76 10.34 -24.01
CA ASN A 412 -31.61 10.59 -22.85
C ASN A 412 -30.76 10.87 -21.57
N PRO A 413 -30.66 12.13 -21.13
CA PRO A 413 -29.88 12.51 -19.95
C PRO A 413 -30.59 12.14 -18.63
N CYS A 414 -31.90 11.90 -18.62
CA CYS A 414 -32.67 11.53 -17.43
C CYS A 414 -32.27 10.16 -16.86
N LEU A 415 -31.53 9.36 -17.63
CA LEU A 415 -30.95 8.10 -17.17
C LEU A 415 -29.69 8.28 -16.31
N LEU A 416 -29.18 9.51 -16.20
CA LEU A 416 -28.01 9.91 -15.42
C LEU A 416 -28.47 10.47 -14.08
N THR A 417 -27.65 10.31 -13.03
CA THR A 417 -27.91 10.95 -11.73
C THR A 417 -27.97 12.48 -11.83
N VAL A 418 -28.77 13.10 -10.96
CA VAL A 418 -28.92 14.56 -10.90
C VAL A 418 -27.56 15.25 -10.68
N ASP A 419 -26.72 14.69 -9.81
CA ASP A 419 -25.35 15.17 -9.57
C ASP A 419 -24.53 15.22 -10.86
N LEU A 420 -24.59 14.16 -11.68
CA LEU A 420 -23.86 14.10 -12.94
C LEU A 420 -24.43 15.11 -13.97
N GLN A 421 -25.75 15.30 -13.97
CA GLN A 421 -26.43 16.29 -14.80
C GLN A 421 -26.05 17.73 -14.40
N LEU A 422 -26.00 18.05 -13.10
CA LEU A 422 -25.53 19.35 -12.60
C LEU A 422 -24.06 19.57 -12.93
N ALA A 423 -23.21 18.56 -12.74
CA ALA A 423 -21.79 18.64 -13.03
C ALA A 423 -21.52 18.95 -14.50
N ILE A 424 -22.23 18.31 -15.44
CA ILE A 424 -22.10 18.61 -16.86
C ILE A 424 -22.70 19.97 -17.22
N TYR A 425 -23.83 20.37 -16.61
CA TYR A 425 -24.44 21.69 -16.82
C TYR A 425 -23.47 22.82 -16.47
N ARG A 426 -22.88 22.78 -15.26
CA ARG A 426 -21.87 23.75 -14.81
C ARG A 426 -20.66 23.77 -15.74
N SER A 427 -20.18 22.60 -16.13
CA SER A 427 -18.99 22.47 -16.98
C SER A 427 -19.23 22.96 -18.40
N LEU A 428 -20.45 22.79 -18.92
CA LEU A 428 -20.85 23.31 -20.22
C LEU A 428 -20.93 24.84 -20.22
N ILE A 429 -21.57 25.42 -19.20
CA ILE A 429 -21.64 26.88 -19.05
C ILE A 429 -20.24 27.45 -18.93
N GLU A 430 -19.42 26.91 -18.04
CA GLU A 430 -18.05 27.35 -17.82
C GLU A 430 -17.19 27.21 -19.09
N ALA A 431 -17.32 26.11 -19.84
CA ALA A 431 -16.63 25.92 -21.10
C ALA A 431 -17.05 26.91 -22.20
N VAL A 432 -18.35 27.22 -22.29
CA VAL A 432 -18.87 28.20 -23.25
C VAL A 432 -18.41 29.61 -22.87
N SER A 433 -18.49 29.99 -21.59
CA SER A 433 -17.96 31.26 -21.09
C SER A 433 -16.48 31.43 -21.39
N LEU A 434 -15.67 30.39 -21.14
CA LEU A 434 -14.23 30.39 -21.45
C LEU A 434 -13.93 30.67 -22.92
N LEU A 435 -14.69 30.05 -23.83
CA LEU A 435 -14.53 30.25 -25.27
C LEU A 435 -15.04 31.62 -25.73
N LEU A 436 -16.10 32.14 -25.11
CA LEU A 436 -16.61 33.47 -25.43
C LEU A 436 -15.64 34.57 -24.98
N GLU A 437 -14.96 34.38 -23.84
CA GLU A 437 -13.99 35.31 -23.26
C GLU A 437 -12.66 35.34 -24.02
N LEU A 438 -12.13 34.17 -24.42
CA LEU A 438 -10.74 34.07 -24.91
C LEU A 438 -10.60 33.89 -26.42
N GLU A 439 -11.64 33.41 -27.11
CA GLU A 439 -11.58 33.12 -28.54
C GLU A 439 -12.55 34.02 -29.30
N THR A 440 -12.21 34.31 -30.56
CA THR A 440 -13.09 35.03 -31.48
C THR A 440 -13.83 34.03 -32.38
N GLY A 441 -15.08 34.33 -32.71
CA GLY A 441 -15.91 33.48 -33.58
C GLY A 441 -17.15 32.88 -32.91
N GLN A 442 -17.89 32.10 -33.69
CA GLN A 442 -19.13 31.45 -33.24
C GLN A 442 -18.84 30.14 -32.51
N VAL A 443 -19.56 29.88 -31.42
CA VAL A 443 -19.42 28.70 -30.56
C VAL A 443 -20.57 27.73 -30.82
N CYS A 444 -20.25 26.45 -30.97
CA CYS A 444 -21.21 25.37 -31.13
C CYS A 444 -21.10 24.40 -29.95
N VAL A 445 -22.23 24.10 -29.32
CA VAL A 445 -22.34 23.12 -28.24
C VAL A 445 -23.01 21.87 -28.77
N ARG A 446 -22.42 20.70 -28.49
CA ARG A 446 -23.02 19.39 -28.79
C ARG A 446 -22.93 18.53 -27.55
N ALA A 447 -24.02 17.89 -27.15
CA ALA A 447 -23.99 16.94 -26.05
C ALA A 447 -24.69 15.65 -26.44
N ARG A 448 -24.08 14.51 -26.08
CA ARG A 448 -24.64 13.18 -26.31
C ARG A 448 -24.56 12.35 -25.05
N SER A 449 -25.71 11.93 -24.54
CA SER A 449 -25.82 10.96 -23.45
C SER A 449 -25.96 9.55 -24.04
N GLY A 450 -25.43 8.56 -23.32
CA GLY A 450 -25.47 7.18 -23.78
C GLY A 450 -24.91 6.18 -22.77
N ARG A 451 -24.85 4.92 -23.21
CA ARG A 451 -24.26 3.81 -22.47
C ARG A 451 -23.07 3.26 -23.25
N ALA A 452 -21.98 2.99 -22.54
CA ALA A 452 -20.80 2.34 -23.08
C ALA A 452 -20.40 1.20 -22.13
N GLY A 453 -20.72 -0.04 -22.51
CA GLY A 453 -20.51 -1.21 -21.66
C GLY A 453 -21.24 -1.10 -20.31
N LYS A 454 -20.49 -1.25 -19.20
CA LYS A 454 -21.01 -1.14 -17.83
C LYS A 454 -21.08 0.30 -17.29
N ARG A 455 -20.93 1.31 -18.15
CA ARG A 455 -20.94 2.73 -17.76
C ARG A 455 -22.04 3.48 -18.50
N ARG A 456 -22.74 4.35 -17.78
CA ARG A 456 -23.63 5.39 -18.34
C ARG A 456 -22.89 6.71 -18.29
N GLY A 457 -23.07 7.57 -19.28
CA GLY A 457 -22.35 8.83 -19.29
C GLY A 457 -22.83 9.81 -20.34
N ILE A 458 -22.16 10.96 -20.35
CA ILE A 458 -22.42 12.04 -21.29
C ILE A 458 -21.08 12.53 -21.86
N VAL A 459 -21.09 12.78 -23.17
CA VAL A 459 -20.00 13.45 -23.86
C VAL A 459 -20.53 14.79 -24.34
N ALA A 460 -19.90 15.87 -23.91
CA ALA A 460 -20.14 17.19 -24.45
C ALA A 460 -18.94 17.67 -25.24
N VAL A 461 -19.20 18.34 -26.35
CA VAL A 461 -18.20 18.96 -27.22
C VAL A 461 -18.59 20.42 -27.39
N VAL A 462 -17.71 21.30 -26.95
CA VAL A 462 -17.83 22.74 -27.19
C VAL A 462 -16.73 23.13 -28.16
N SER A 463 -17.08 23.74 -29.30
CA SER A 463 -16.14 24.01 -30.37
C SER A 463 -16.42 25.32 -31.07
N LEU A 464 -15.39 25.93 -31.65
CA LEU A 464 -15.57 27.00 -32.61
C LEU A 464 -16.21 26.45 -33.90
N LEU A 465 -17.07 27.25 -34.55
CA LEU A 465 -17.73 26.85 -35.80
C LEU A 465 -16.69 26.69 -36.92
N ASP A 466 -15.74 27.63 -36.98
CA ASP A 466 -14.64 27.57 -37.94
C ASP A 466 -13.70 26.42 -37.60
N ARG A 467 -13.57 25.48 -38.53
CA ARG A 467 -12.74 24.28 -38.39
C ARG A 467 -11.26 24.57 -38.63
N GLY A 468 -10.93 25.69 -39.29
CA GLY A 468 -9.55 26.10 -39.56
C GLY A 468 -8.86 26.74 -38.35
N CYS A 469 -9.62 27.32 -37.43
CA CYS A 469 -9.07 27.96 -36.23
C CYS A 469 -8.78 26.93 -35.13
N THR A 470 -7.56 26.91 -34.58
CA THR A 470 -7.24 26.12 -33.39
C THR A 470 -7.43 26.95 -32.13
N LEU A 471 -7.85 26.31 -31.04
CA LEU A 471 -7.89 26.97 -29.73
C LEU A 471 -6.49 27.45 -29.34
N SER A 472 -6.39 28.65 -28.78
CA SER A 472 -5.12 29.17 -28.29
C SER A 472 -4.58 28.34 -27.13
N THR A 473 -3.26 28.31 -26.96
CA THR A 473 -2.60 27.60 -25.86
C THR A 473 -3.10 28.07 -24.49
N ARG A 474 -3.35 29.39 -24.35
CA ARG A 474 -3.95 29.99 -23.16
C ARG A 474 -5.33 29.41 -22.85
N THR A 475 -6.21 29.32 -23.84
CA THR A 475 -7.55 28.73 -23.68
C THR A 475 -7.46 27.26 -23.29
N THR A 476 -6.56 26.49 -23.92
CA THR A 476 -6.40 25.08 -23.56
C THR A 476 -5.92 24.86 -22.12
N HIS A 477 -4.98 25.69 -21.65
CA HIS A 477 -4.47 25.60 -20.27
C HIS A 477 -5.55 25.97 -19.26
N GLN A 478 -6.25 27.09 -19.46
CA GLN A 478 -7.32 27.53 -18.56
C GLN A 478 -8.51 26.57 -18.55
N ALA A 479 -8.83 25.96 -19.70
CA ALA A 479 -9.88 24.96 -19.76
C ALA A 479 -9.53 23.68 -18.99
N ILE A 480 -8.28 23.21 -19.06
CA ILE A 480 -7.83 22.07 -18.26
C ILE A 480 -7.85 22.43 -16.77
N GLU A 481 -7.29 23.58 -16.40
CA GLU A 481 -7.21 24.03 -15.01
C GLU A 481 -8.59 24.17 -14.35
N ARG A 482 -9.55 24.78 -15.04
CA ARG A 482 -10.90 25.02 -14.51
C ARG A 482 -11.80 23.77 -14.53
N LEU A 483 -11.71 22.95 -15.58
CA LEU A 483 -12.68 21.87 -15.80
C LEU A 483 -12.19 20.49 -15.38
N ALA A 484 -10.87 20.24 -15.36
CA ALA A 484 -10.34 18.90 -15.11
C ALA A 484 -10.68 18.38 -13.70
N GLY A 485 -10.64 19.24 -12.68
CA GLY A 485 -10.95 18.85 -11.30
C GLY A 485 -12.36 18.24 -11.19
N ARG A 486 -13.36 18.91 -11.76
CA ARG A 486 -14.74 18.41 -11.78
C ARG A 486 -14.88 17.18 -12.66
N MET A 487 -14.25 17.14 -13.84
CA MET A 487 -14.32 15.96 -14.72
C MET A 487 -13.75 14.71 -14.03
N LEU A 488 -12.55 14.81 -13.45
CA LEU A 488 -11.87 13.70 -12.79
C LEU A 488 -12.67 13.17 -11.60
N ALA A 489 -13.29 14.05 -10.80
CA ALA A 489 -14.14 13.68 -9.66
C ALA A 489 -15.33 12.77 -10.05
N TYR A 490 -15.81 12.89 -11.29
CA TYR A 490 -16.87 12.05 -11.87
C TYR A 490 -16.33 10.99 -12.84
N GLY A 491 -15.07 10.58 -12.70
CA GLY A 491 -14.42 9.56 -13.54
C GLY A 491 -14.25 9.96 -15.01
N GLY A 492 -14.42 11.24 -15.30
CA GLY A 492 -14.38 11.85 -16.62
C GLY A 492 -13.02 12.40 -17.01
N ALA A 493 -12.96 13.06 -18.17
CA ALA A 493 -11.77 13.75 -18.65
C ALA A 493 -12.11 14.93 -19.56
N VAL A 494 -11.22 15.92 -19.59
CA VAL A 494 -11.22 17.05 -20.52
C VAL A 494 -10.17 16.78 -21.59
N HIS A 495 -10.53 16.93 -22.86
CA HIS A 495 -9.59 16.85 -23.96
C HIS A 495 -9.74 18.07 -24.86
N CYS A 496 -8.64 18.78 -25.10
CA CYS A 496 -8.55 19.87 -26.06
C CYS A 496 -7.95 19.32 -27.35
N ARG A 497 -8.66 19.43 -28.49
CA ARG A 497 -8.12 19.02 -29.80
C ARG A 497 -8.56 19.97 -30.89
N GLY A 498 -7.59 20.63 -31.52
CA GLY A 498 -7.83 21.60 -32.59
C GLY A 498 -8.76 22.71 -32.11
N ASN A 499 -9.95 22.79 -32.70
CA ASN A 499 -10.94 23.82 -32.43
C ASN A 499 -11.99 23.43 -31.36
N ARG A 500 -11.76 22.34 -30.60
CA ARG A 500 -12.79 21.71 -29.75
C ARG A 500 -12.28 21.36 -28.36
N LEU A 501 -13.15 21.59 -27.39
CA LEU A 501 -13.11 21.07 -26.04
C LEU A 501 -14.08 19.89 -25.94
N ARG A 502 -13.57 18.71 -25.59
CA ARG A 502 -14.38 17.51 -25.34
C ARG A 502 -14.38 17.19 -23.84
N LEU A 503 -15.56 17.24 -23.26
CA LEU A 503 -15.86 16.89 -21.89
C LEU A 503 -16.51 15.51 -21.87
N VAL A 504 -16.02 14.62 -21.02
CA VAL A 504 -16.59 13.29 -20.82
C VAL A 504 -16.81 13.12 -19.34
N LEU A 505 -18.02 12.72 -18.92
CA LEU A 505 -18.28 12.24 -17.56
C LEU A 505 -19.05 10.92 -17.63
N HIS A 506 -18.83 10.05 -16.66
CA HIS A 506 -19.54 8.79 -16.60
C HIS A 506 -19.73 8.30 -15.17
N GLU A 507 -20.75 7.49 -14.98
CA GLU A 507 -21.01 6.81 -13.73
C GLU A 507 -21.13 5.30 -13.96
N PRO A 508 -20.77 4.48 -12.95
CA PRO A 508 -21.03 3.05 -13.01
C PRO A 508 -22.54 2.82 -13.11
N ILE A 509 -22.95 1.83 -13.88
CA ILE A 509 -24.34 1.37 -13.88
C ILE A 509 -24.57 0.64 -12.56
N THR A 510 -24.99 1.36 -11.53
CA THR A 510 -25.53 0.74 -10.33
C THR A 510 -26.81 0.03 -10.76
N HIS A 511 -26.86 -1.30 -10.66
CA HIS A 511 -28.14 -1.99 -10.68
C HIS A 511 -28.94 -1.41 -9.50
N ALA A 512 -30.00 -0.66 -9.80
CA ALA A 512 -30.92 -0.23 -8.78
C ALA A 512 -31.42 -1.49 -8.07
N SER A 513 -31.08 -1.65 -6.79
CA SER A 513 -31.86 -2.49 -5.89
C SER A 513 -33.31 -1.99 -6.00
N PRO A 514 -34.31 -2.86 -6.21
CA PRO A 514 -35.69 -2.42 -6.19
C PRO A 514 -35.94 -1.78 -4.83
N ALA A 515 -36.54 -0.59 -4.84
CA ALA A 515 -37.06 0.02 -3.64
C ALA A 515 -38.00 -1.00 -2.97
N ALA A 516 -37.77 -1.28 -1.69
CA ALA A 516 -38.75 -1.97 -0.87
C ALA A 516 -40.05 -1.16 -0.91
N ALA A 517 -41.15 -1.88 -1.13
CA ALA A 517 -42.51 -1.38 -1.31
C ALA A 517 -43.01 -0.54 -0.14
#